data_AF-A0A2D8SZT1-F1
#
_entry.id   AF-A0A2D8SZT1-F1
#
_cell.length_a   1.000
_cell.length_b   1.000
_cell.length_c   1.000
_cell.angle_alpha   90.00
_cell.angle_beta   90.00
_cell.angle_gamma   90.00
#
_symmetry.space_group_name_H-M   'P 1'
#
loop_
_entity.id
_entity.type
_entity.pdbx_description
1 polymer ?
#
loop_
_entity_poly.entity_id
_entity_poly.type
_entity_poly.pdbx_seq_one_letter_code
_entity_poly.pdbx_strand_id
1 'polypeptide(L)'
;MGWWPFARNKDKIPDLIMKDTRTLLNDLQDICERNFDKPAEARRQIQQSLTEWQDLHKQGLISEDALDGMILRGSELLRCSDEEFSNILDNLEFWKPGWRPEKTNTLE
;
A
#
# COMPACT_ATOMS: atom_id res chain seq x y z
N MET A 1 -15.04 -35.42 32.71
CA MET A 1 -14.22 -35.20 31.50
C MET A 1 -15.02 -34.31 30.55
N GLY A 2 -15.09 -33.01 30.87
CA GLY A 2 -15.76 -32.01 30.06
C GLY A 2 -14.69 -31.17 29.35
N TRP A 3 -14.80 -31.01 28.04
CA TRP A 3 -15.48 -29.85 27.46
C TRP A 3 -14.63 -28.59 27.60
N TRP A 4 -13.69 -28.43 26.66
CA TRP A 4 -13.00 -27.17 26.45
C TRP A 4 -13.66 -26.45 25.26
N PRO A 5 -14.19 -25.23 25.43
CA PRO A 5 -15.04 -24.58 24.43
C PRO A 5 -14.27 -23.73 23.40
N PHE A 6 -12.96 -23.95 23.21
CA PHE A 6 -12.12 -23.08 22.36
C PHE A 6 -11.60 -23.73 21.08
N ALA A 7 -12.26 -24.77 20.54
CA ALA A 7 -12.04 -25.12 19.15
C ALA A 7 -12.67 -24.02 18.27
N ARG A 8 -11.99 -22.87 18.18
CA ARG A 8 -12.27 -21.85 17.18
C ARG A 8 -12.00 -22.50 15.83
N ASN A 9 -13.07 -22.88 15.15
CA ASN A 9 -13.01 -23.10 13.71
C ASN A 9 -12.53 -21.78 13.11
N LYS A 10 -11.26 -21.72 12.72
CA LYS A 10 -10.83 -20.68 11.79
C LYS A 10 -11.61 -20.97 10.53
N ASP A 11 -12.58 -20.12 10.22
CA ASP A 11 -13.23 -20.13 8.92
C ASP A 11 -12.13 -20.27 7.88
N LYS A 12 -12.30 -21.24 6.97
CA LYS A 12 -11.44 -21.38 5.81
C LYS A 12 -11.56 -20.08 5.05
N ILE A 13 -10.61 -19.18 5.26
CA ILE A 13 -10.32 -18.12 4.32
C ILE A 13 -10.17 -18.85 2.99
N PRO A 14 -10.98 -18.55 1.96
CA PRO A 14 -10.80 -19.18 0.65
C PRO A 14 -9.32 -19.00 0.24
N ASP A 15 -8.79 -19.86 -0.64
CA ASP A 15 -7.43 -19.75 -1.20
C ASP A 15 -7.25 -18.43 -1.99
N LEU A 16 -7.43 -17.30 -1.31
CA LEU A 16 -7.14 -15.97 -1.75
C LEU A 16 -5.63 -15.84 -1.60
N ILE A 17 -4.98 -15.80 -2.74
CA ILE A 17 -3.54 -15.60 -2.83
C ILE A 17 -3.23 -14.31 -2.07
N MET A 18 -2.44 -14.45 -1.00
CA MET A 18 -1.93 -13.31 -0.24
C MET A 18 -1.19 -12.38 -1.21
N LYS A 19 -1.59 -11.11 -1.28
CA LYS A 19 -0.85 -10.14 -2.11
C LYS A 19 0.45 -9.79 -1.39
N ASP A 20 1.57 -10.00 -2.08
CA ASP A 20 2.88 -9.61 -1.58
C ASP A 20 3.18 -8.13 -1.85
N THR A 21 4.25 -7.61 -1.24
CA THR A 21 4.65 -6.20 -1.40
C THR A 21 4.91 -5.82 -2.86
N ARG A 22 5.42 -6.75 -3.69
CA ARG A 22 5.68 -6.48 -5.11
C ARG A 22 4.40 -6.32 -5.90
N THR A 23 3.39 -7.15 -5.64
CA THR A 23 2.08 -7.04 -6.26
C THR A 23 1.44 -5.69 -5.95
N LEU A 24 1.48 -5.25 -4.69
CA LEU A 24 0.94 -3.94 -4.30
C LEU A 24 1.74 -2.77 -4.89
N LEU A 25 3.06 -2.88 -4.97
CA LEU A 25 3.91 -1.88 -5.63
C LEU A 25 3.56 -1.74 -7.11
N ASN A 26 3.38 -2.86 -7.82
CA ASN A 26 2.99 -2.85 -9.23
C ASN A 26 1.59 -2.23 -9.38
N ASP A 27 0.63 -2.58 -8.53
CA ASP A 27 -0.72 -1.97 -8.53
C ASP A 27 -0.63 -0.44 -8.35
N LEU A 28 0.20 0.04 -7.41
CA LEU A 28 0.42 1.47 -7.16
C LEU A 28 1.08 2.17 -8.35
N GLN A 29 2.10 1.53 -8.94
CA GLN A 29 2.83 2.05 -10.09
C GLN A 29 1.91 2.15 -11.31
N ASP A 30 1.09 1.12 -11.57
CA ASP A 30 0.09 1.10 -12.64
C ASP A 30 -0.90 2.27 -12.53
N ILE A 31 -1.39 2.57 -11.31
CA ILE A 31 -2.28 3.73 -11.08
C ILE A 31 -1.58 5.03 -11.47
N CYS A 32 -0.30 5.18 -11.09
CA CYS A 32 0.47 6.37 -11.36
C CYS A 32 0.76 6.53 -12.86
N GLU A 33 1.26 5.48 -13.51
CA GLU A 33 1.65 5.49 -14.92
C GLU A 33 0.46 5.69 -15.86
N ARG A 34 -0.71 5.10 -15.55
CA ARG A 34 -1.92 5.30 -16.36
C ARG A 34 -2.49 6.72 -16.28
N ASN A 35 -2.12 7.47 -15.24
CA ASN A 35 -2.61 8.81 -14.96
C ASN A 35 -1.47 9.82 -14.83
N PHE A 36 -0.33 9.58 -15.51
CA PHE A 36 0.84 10.46 -15.44
C PHE A 36 0.53 11.91 -15.88
N ASP A 37 -0.41 12.07 -16.82
CA ASP A 37 -0.90 13.36 -17.33
C ASP A 37 -2.04 13.95 -16.47
N LYS A 38 -2.56 13.18 -15.51
CA LYS A 38 -3.69 13.55 -14.63
C LYS A 38 -3.41 13.17 -13.17
N PRO A 39 -2.45 13.83 -12.50
CA PRO A 39 -2.07 13.50 -11.12
C PRO A 39 -3.25 13.54 -10.13
N ALA A 40 -4.23 14.41 -10.34
CA ALA A 40 -5.44 14.46 -9.51
C ALA A 40 -6.26 13.16 -9.55
N GLU A 41 -6.39 12.53 -10.72
CA GLU A 41 -7.11 11.23 -10.83
C GLU A 41 -6.27 10.09 -10.25
N ALA A 42 -4.94 10.12 -10.45
CA ALA A 42 -4.03 9.19 -9.79
C ALA A 42 -4.22 9.23 -8.27
N ARG A 43 -4.20 10.44 -7.67
CA ARG A 43 -4.39 10.65 -6.23
C ARG A 43 -5.74 10.10 -5.74
N ARG A 44 -6.82 10.32 -6.50
CA ARG A 44 -8.15 9.77 -6.17
C ARG A 44 -8.13 8.25 -6.12
N GLN A 45 -7.53 7.60 -7.11
CA GLN A 45 -7.43 6.13 -7.17
C GLN A 45 -6.51 5.60 -6.07
N ILE A 46 -5.39 6.27 -5.78
CA ILE A 46 -4.49 5.92 -4.67
C ILE A 46 -5.25 5.94 -3.34
N GLN A 47 -6.05 6.96 -3.04
CA GLN A 47 -6.86 7.03 -1.81
C GLN A 47 -7.81 5.84 -1.68
N GLN A 48 -8.47 5.48 -2.78
CA GLN A 48 -9.35 4.32 -2.83
C GLN A 48 -8.56 3.03 -2.58
N SER A 49 -7.45 2.80 -3.29
CA SER A 49 -6.61 1.61 -3.14
C SER A 49 -6.02 1.49 -1.74
N LEU A 50 -5.63 2.58 -1.08
CA LEU A 50 -5.17 2.55 0.31
C LEU A 50 -6.26 2.03 1.26
N THR A 51 -7.52 2.43 1.03
CA THR A 51 -8.66 1.95 1.83
C THR A 51 -8.91 0.46 1.56
N GLU A 52 -8.89 0.04 0.30
CA GLU A 52 -9.04 -1.36 -0.10
C GLU A 52 -7.93 -2.23 0.52
N TRP A 53 -6.68 -1.78 0.49
CA TRP A 53 -5.56 -2.51 1.08
C TRP A 53 -5.67 -2.59 2.60
N GLN A 54 -6.15 -1.55 3.28
CA GLN A 54 -6.47 -1.63 4.71
C GLN A 54 -7.52 -2.70 5.01
N ASP A 55 -8.53 -2.86 4.17
CA ASP A 55 -9.54 -3.91 4.33
C ASP A 55 -9.01 -5.31 4.00
N LEU A 56 -8.12 -5.44 3.02
CA LEU A 56 -7.40 -6.70 2.76
C LEU A 56 -6.48 -7.09 3.93
N HIS A 57 -5.85 -6.12 4.59
CA HIS A 57 -5.04 -6.37 5.78
C HIS A 57 -5.88 -6.89 6.94
N LYS A 58 -7.06 -6.30 7.17
CA LYS A 58 -8.02 -6.79 8.19
C LYS A 58 -8.46 -8.23 7.93
N GLN A 59 -8.48 -8.65 6.66
CA GLN A 59 -8.81 -10.02 6.23
C GLN A 59 -7.60 -10.97 6.28
N GLY A 60 -6.39 -10.48 6.62
CA GLY A 60 -5.16 -11.28 6.64
C GLY A 60 -4.60 -11.59 5.25
N LEU A 61 -4.99 -10.84 4.22
CA LEU A 61 -4.61 -11.08 2.81
C LEU A 61 -3.37 -10.28 2.38
N ILE A 62 -2.91 -9.35 3.21
CA ILE A 62 -1.64 -8.64 3.08
C ILE A 62 -0.98 -8.55 4.45
N SER A 63 0.35 -8.47 4.51
CA SER A 63 1.07 -8.25 5.76
C SER A 63 1.04 -6.78 6.19
N GLU A 64 1.23 -6.53 7.49
CA GLU A 64 1.36 -5.18 8.06
C GLU A 64 2.51 -4.41 7.41
N ASP A 65 3.70 -5.04 7.28
CA ASP A 65 4.86 -4.43 6.62
C ASP A 65 4.60 -3.99 5.17
N ALA A 66 3.79 -4.76 4.43
CA ALA A 66 3.43 -4.45 3.06
C ALA A 66 2.46 -3.26 3.02
N LEU A 67 1.45 -3.26 3.89
CA LEU A 67 0.50 -2.16 4.03
C LEU A 67 1.20 -0.86 4.42
N ASP A 68 2.07 -0.88 5.43
CA ASP A 68 2.82 0.30 5.89
C ASP A 68 3.67 0.88 4.77
N GLY A 69 4.34 0.03 3.98
CA GLY A 69 5.08 0.45 2.81
C GLY A 69 4.21 1.19 1.78
N MET A 70 2.97 0.74 1.58
CA MET A 70 2.01 1.38 0.67
C MET A 70 1.44 2.68 1.25
N ILE A 71 1.14 2.73 2.54
CA ILE A 71 0.64 3.94 3.21
C ILE A 71 1.69 5.06 3.13
N LEU A 72 2.96 4.76 3.39
CA LEU A 72 4.03 5.75 3.30
C LEU A 72 4.16 6.31 1.88
N ARG A 73 4.25 5.44 0.87
CA ARG A 73 4.35 5.86 -0.54
C ARG A 73 3.11 6.61 -1.02
N GLY A 74 1.93 6.08 -0.70
CA GLY A 74 0.66 6.73 -1.00
C GLY A 74 0.59 8.12 -0.38
N SER A 75 1.03 8.28 0.87
CA SER A 75 1.05 9.60 1.51
C SER A 75 1.97 10.62 0.83
N GLU A 76 3.12 10.19 0.28
CA GLU A 76 4.00 11.07 -0.51
C GLU A 76 3.32 11.47 -1.82
N LEU A 77 2.77 10.50 -2.56
CA LEU A 77 2.07 10.74 -3.82
C LEU A 77 0.83 11.65 -3.65
N LEU A 78 0.15 11.57 -2.50
CA LEU A 78 -1.00 12.42 -2.18
C LEU A 78 -0.61 13.85 -1.79
N ARG A 79 0.57 14.05 -1.19
CA ARG A 79 1.03 15.37 -0.70
C ARG A 79 1.88 16.14 -1.72
N CYS A 80 2.53 15.43 -2.63
CA CYS A 80 3.40 16.05 -3.62
C CYS A 80 2.62 16.92 -4.62
N SER A 81 3.29 17.94 -5.15
CA SER A 81 2.82 18.74 -6.28
C SER A 81 2.80 17.93 -7.58
N ASP A 82 2.19 18.48 -8.64
CA ASP A 82 2.10 17.79 -9.93
C ASP A 82 3.47 17.64 -10.62
N GLU A 83 4.41 18.57 -10.39
CA GLU A 83 5.79 18.48 -10.88
C GLU A 83 6.56 17.38 -10.11
N GLU A 84 6.45 17.38 -8.78
CA GLU A 84 7.07 16.36 -7.94
C GLU A 84 6.51 14.96 -8.20
N PHE A 85 5.23 14.85 -8.54
CA PHE A 85 4.61 13.58 -8.91
C PHE A 85 5.40 12.91 -10.04
N SER A 86 5.69 13.65 -11.12
CA SER A 86 6.47 13.15 -12.25
C SER A 86 7.89 12.72 -11.82
N ASN A 87 8.54 13.51 -10.96
CA ASN A 87 9.86 13.19 -10.43
C ASN A 87 9.86 11.91 -9.56
N ILE A 88 8.78 11.65 -8.82
CA ILE A 88 8.61 10.41 -8.04
C ILE A 88 8.44 9.21 -8.97
N LEU A 89 7.69 9.34 -10.06
CA LEU A 89 7.51 8.26 -11.04
C LEU A 89 8.86 7.82 -11.60
N ASP A 90 9.75 8.76 -11.92
CA ASP A 90 11.10 8.49 -12.42
C ASP A 90 12.09 8.01 -11.35
N ASN A 91 11.72 8.04 -10.06
CA ASN A 91 12.59 7.64 -8.96
C ASN A 91 12.58 6.12 -8.73
N LEU A 92 13.55 5.41 -9.31
CA LEU A 92 13.68 3.96 -9.14
C LEU A 92 13.86 3.50 -7.68
N GLU A 93 14.45 4.31 -6.80
CA GLU A 93 14.60 3.94 -5.38
C GLU A 93 13.24 3.93 -4.67
N PHE A 94 12.33 4.83 -5.03
CA PHE A 94 10.97 4.89 -4.46
C PHE A 94 10.21 3.57 -4.68
N TRP A 95 10.38 2.97 -5.85
CA TRP A 95 9.69 1.74 -6.26
C TRP A 95 10.33 0.46 -5.73
N LYS A 96 11.51 0.53 -5.09
CA LYS A 96 12.14 -0.66 -4.52
C LYS A 96 11.43 -1.11 -3.24
N PRO A 97 11.27 -2.42 -3.01
CA PRO A 97 10.86 -2.94 -1.71
C PRO A 97 11.78 -2.42 -0.60
N GLY A 98 11.21 -2.12 0.57
CA GLY A 98 11.97 -1.61 1.71
C GLY A 98 12.28 -0.10 1.69
N TRP A 99 11.91 0.64 0.64
CA TRP A 99 12.01 2.10 0.68
C TRP A 99 11.21 2.70 1.85
N ARG A 100 11.79 3.76 2.41
CA ARG A 100 11.27 4.60 3.48
C ARG A 100 11.58 6.06 3.11
N PRO A 101 10.71 7.01 3.45
CA PRO A 101 11.03 8.42 3.28
C PRO A 101 12.31 8.74 4.06
N GLU A 102 13.15 9.62 3.51
CA GLU A 102 14.26 10.17 4.29
C GLU A 102 13.67 10.80 5.55
N LYS A 103 14.24 10.48 6.71
CA LYS A 103 13.78 11.07 7.97
C LYS A 103 13.86 12.58 7.79
N THR A 104 12.71 13.26 7.73
CA THR A 104 12.68 14.69 7.96
C THR A 104 13.24 14.87 9.37
N ASN A 105 14.50 15.31 9.44
CA ASN A 105 15.13 15.69 10.68
C ASN A 105 14.41 16.97 11.13
N THR A 106 13.21 16.82 11.68
CA THR A 106 12.54 17.89 12.43
C THR A 106 13.33 18.03 13.71
N LEU A 107 14.46 18.72 13.60
CA LEU A 107 14.96 19.51 14.71
C LEU A 107 13.95 20.63 14.91
N GLU A 108 13.50 20.73 16.15
CA GLU A 108 12.65 21.76 16.77
C GLU A 108 11.14 21.48 16.82
#